data_AF-A0A928SGI1-F1
#
_entry.id   AF-A0A928SGI1-F1
#
_cell.length_a   1.000
_cell.length_b   1.000
_cell.length_c   1.000
_cell.angle_alpha   90.00
_cell.angle_beta   90.00
_cell.angle_gamma   90.00
#
_symmetry.space_group_name_H-M   'P 1'
#
loop_
_entity.id
_entity.type
_entity.pdbx_description
1 polymer ?
#
loop_
_entity_poly.entity_id
_entity_poly.type
_entity_poly.pdbx_seq_one_letter_code
_entity_poly.pdbx_strand_id
1 'polypeptide(L)'
;MNTRFVSTTDKLRAQSLNRTGLEHYERWEMESAITLFQEAVRLDEAEPDYHLNLARAQVRMGDYELMLHALADYIRTEKDKTLVNRFEALFSNALDPVETRLTNIMPKQGMRLEVVGAAIQMWVEYRVTIGKRYLDLSQPDAWAAALDYTVRKVNFQETTIEQLAKWYHTSEMIIRSNHADLVSTLDIMPCDYRYFRGDDNPLDKLVEAAMMLEDLEKRFREN
;
A
#
# COMPACT_ATOMS: atom_id res chain seq x y z
N MET A 1 -22.10 1.66 -27.97
CA MET A 1 -22.09 1.48 -26.50
C MET A 1 -23.32 2.16 -25.95
N ASN A 2 -24.20 1.41 -25.28
CA ASN A 2 -25.44 1.93 -24.72
C ASN A 2 -25.09 2.52 -23.36
N THR A 3 -24.90 3.84 -23.29
CA THR A 3 -24.61 4.53 -22.02
C THR A 3 -25.85 4.41 -21.14
N ARG A 4 -25.87 3.44 -20.23
CA ARG A 4 -26.97 3.26 -19.28
C ARG A 4 -27.06 4.53 -18.44
N PHE A 5 -28.16 5.26 -18.56
CA PHE A 5 -28.36 6.46 -17.76
C PHE A 5 -28.50 6.05 -16.30
N VAL A 6 -27.48 6.31 -15.49
CA VAL A 6 -27.48 6.01 -14.05
C VAL A 6 -28.48 6.94 -13.37
N SER A 7 -29.45 6.36 -12.65
CA SER A 7 -30.49 7.15 -11.98
C SER A 7 -29.89 7.96 -10.82
N THR A 8 -30.51 9.11 -10.49
CA THR A 8 -30.08 9.91 -9.32
C THR A 8 -30.10 9.08 -8.03
N THR A 9 -31.06 8.16 -7.90
CA THR A 9 -31.15 7.23 -6.77
C THR A 9 -29.96 6.28 -6.72
N ASP A 10 -29.55 5.71 -7.85
CA ASP A 10 -28.38 4.82 -7.93
C ASP A 10 -27.09 5.58 -7.60
N LYS A 11 -26.94 6.83 -8.07
CA LYS A 11 -25.79 7.67 -7.72
C LYS A 11 -25.70 7.94 -6.22
N LEU A 12 -26.80 8.34 -5.59
CA LEU A 12 -26.83 8.59 -4.14
C LEU A 12 -26.54 7.31 -3.35
N ARG A 13 -27.05 6.16 -3.81
CA ARG A 13 -26.76 4.87 -3.20
C ARG A 13 -25.29 4.49 -3.36
N ALA A 14 -24.70 4.65 -4.54
CA ALA A 14 -23.28 4.40 -4.79
C ALA A 14 -22.39 5.27 -3.89
N GLN A 15 -22.71 6.56 -3.75
CA GLN A 15 -22.00 7.47 -2.85
C GLN A 15 -22.07 7.00 -1.39
N SER A 16 -23.24 6.55 -0.93
CA SER A 16 -23.40 6.03 0.43
C SER A 16 -22.59 4.76 0.64
N LEU A 17 -22.62 3.82 -0.32
CA LEU A 17 -21.84 2.58 -0.27
C LEU A 17 -20.34 2.88 -0.22
N ASN A 18 -19.85 3.79 -1.07
CA ASN A 18 -18.45 4.18 -1.07
C ASN A 18 -18.02 4.83 0.25
N ARG A 19 -18.86 5.68 0.85
CA ARG A 19 -18.57 6.26 2.17
C ARG A 19 -18.48 5.19 3.26
N THR A 20 -19.43 4.26 3.33
CA THR A 20 -19.35 3.15 4.28
C THR A 20 -18.15 2.24 3.98
N GLY A 21 -17.81 2.03 2.71
CA GLY A 21 -16.59 1.31 2.31
C GLY A 21 -15.32 1.97 2.84
N LEU A 22 -15.24 3.30 2.81
CA LEU A 22 -14.11 4.04 3.41
C LEU A 22 -14.05 3.87 4.93
N GLU A 23 -15.19 3.85 5.64
CA GLU A 23 -15.21 3.59 7.08
C GLU A 23 -14.68 2.18 7.41
N HIS A 24 -15.05 1.17 6.63
CA HIS A 24 -14.49 -0.19 6.76
C HIS A 24 -12.99 -0.22 6.43
N TYR A 25 -12.58 0.48 5.37
CA TYR A 25 -11.18 0.59 4.97
C TYR A 25 -10.31 1.20 6.08
N GLU A 26 -10.77 2.27 6.73
CA GLU A 26 -10.10 2.92 7.86
C GLU A 26 -9.98 1.99 9.09
N ARG A 27 -10.93 1.08 9.28
CA ARG A 27 -10.92 0.07 10.35
C ARG A 27 -10.17 -1.20 9.99
N TRP A 28 -9.46 -1.24 8.87
CA TRP A 28 -8.77 -2.44 8.37
C TRP A 28 -9.70 -3.62 8.00
N GLU A 29 -10.99 -3.37 7.78
CA GLU A 29 -12.00 -4.37 7.40
C GLU A 29 -12.07 -4.51 5.86
N MET A 30 -10.97 -4.95 5.27
CA MET A 30 -10.70 -4.85 3.82
C MET A 30 -11.72 -5.60 2.95
N GLU A 31 -12.13 -6.81 3.32
CA GLU A 31 -13.11 -7.59 2.55
C GLU A 31 -14.48 -6.90 2.49
N SER A 32 -14.88 -6.27 3.60
CA SER A 32 -16.11 -5.48 3.68
C SER A 32 -15.98 -4.22 2.82
N ALA A 33 -14.85 -3.52 2.91
CA ALA A 33 -14.57 -2.35 2.09
C ALA A 33 -14.60 -2.68 0.58
N ILE A 34 -13.92 -3.75 0.16
CA ILE A 34 -13.90 -4.24 -1.23
C ILE A 34 -15.33 -4.52 -1.72
N THR A 35 -16.13 -5.23 -0.93
CA THR A 35 -17.51 -5.56 -1.29
C THR A 35 -18.35 -4.29 -1.54
N LEU A 36 -18.23 -3.31 -0.65
CA LEU A 36 -18.95 -2.04 -0.74
C LEU A 36 -18.48 -1.19 -1.93
N PHE A 37 -17.17 -1.14 -2.19
CA PHE A 37 -16.64 -0.43 -3.36
C PHE A 37 -17.07 -1.09 -4.67
N GLN A 38 -17.07 -2.43 -4.74
CA GLN A 38 -17.59 -3.14 -5.92
C GLN A 38 -19.08 -2.85 -6.15
N GLU A 39 -19.89 -2.75 -5.10
CA GLU A 39 -21.28 -2.33 -5.21
C GLU A 39 -21.43 -0.89 -5.70
N ALA A 40 -20.61 0.04 -5.21
CA ALA A 40 -20.61 1.42 -5.67
C ALA A 40 -20.24 1.50 -7.16
N VAL A 41 -19.19 0.78 -7.59
CA VAL A 41 -18.78 0.68 -9.00
C VAL A 41 -19.90 0.11 -9.87
N ARG A 42 -20.60 -0.95 -9.43
CA ARG A 42 -21.72 -1.54 -10.18
C ARG A 42 -22.90 -0.57 -10.41
N LEU A 43 -23.10 0.38 -9.49
CA LEU A 43 -24.18 1.35 -9.56
C LEU A 43 -23.81 2.58 -10.40
N ASP A 44 -22.56 3.03 -10.32
CA ASP A 44 -22.06 4.17 -11.11
C ASP A 44 -20.60 3.95 -11.54
N GLU A 45 -20.43 3.27 -12.67
CA GLU A 45 -19.14 2.88 -13.22
C GLU A 45 -18.30 4.09 -13.70
N ALA A 46 -18.92 5.25 -13.87
CA ALA A 46 -18.28 6.44 -14.44
C ALA A 46 -17.60 7.34 -13.38
N GLU A 47 -17.80 7.05 -12.09
CA GLU A 47 -17.18 7.79 -10.98
C GLU A 47 -15.78 7.22 -10.66
N PRO A 48 -14.69 7.97 -10.94
CA PRO A 48 -13.33 7.45 -10.77
C PRO A 48 -13.01 7.07 -9.31
N ASP A 49 -13.54 7.81 -8.34
CA ASP A 49 -13.17 7.62 -6.93
C ASP A 49 -13.51 6.21 -6.42
N TYR A 50 -14.55 5.58 -6.95
CA TYR A 50 -14.95 4.23 -6.53
C TYR A 50 -13.93 3.19 -6.99
N HIS A 51 -13.43 3.32 -8.23
CA HIS A 51 -12.38 2.46 -8.76
C HIS A 51 -11.06 2.64 -8.02
N LEU A 52 -10.70 3.89 -7.69
CA LEU A 52 -9.48 4.16 -6.93
C LEU A 52 -9.57 3.61 -5.50
N ASN A 53 -10.71 3.73 -4.83
CA ASN A 53 -10.90 3.16 -3.50
C ASN A 53 -10.90 1.63 -3.51
N LEU A 54 -11.46 1.01 -4.56
CA LEU A 54 -11.36 -0.42 -4.78
C LEU A 54 -9.89 -0.86 -4.94
N ALA A 55 -9.11 -0.17 -5.77
CA ALA A 55 -7.69 -0.45 -5.97
C ALA A 55 -6.88 -0.30 -4.66
N ARG A 56 -7.20 0.72 -3.85
CA ARG A 56 -6.59 0.92 -2.52
C ARG A 56 -6.86 -0.22 -1.57
N ALA A 57 -8.08 -0.74 -1.54
CA ALA A 57 -8.41 -1.89 -0.68
C ALA A 57 -7.75 -3.18 -1.18
N GLN A 58 -7.72 -3.40 -2.50
CA GLN A 58 -7.11 -4.58 -3.11
C GLN A 58 -5.58 -4.63 -2.90
N VAL A 59 -4.88 -3.50 -3.06
CA VAL A 59 -3.42 -3.48 -2.85
C VAL A 59 -3.04 -3.82 -1.41
N ARG A 60 -3.87 -3.38 -0.45
CA ARG A 60 -3.70 -3.63 0.99
C ARG A 60 -3.97 -5.08 1.37
N MET A 61 -4.78 -5.80 0.59
CA MET A 61 -4.98 -7.26 0.69
C MET A 61 -3.91 -8.07 -0.04
N GLY A 62 -3.04 -7.43 -0.84
CA GLY A 62 -2.06 -8.11 -1.68
C GLY A 62 -2.63 -8.63 -3.01
N ASP A 63 -3.85 -8.25 -3.39
CA ASP A 63 -4.51 -8.65 -4.63
C ASP A 63 -4.05 -7.76 -5.82
N TYR A 64 -2.78 -7.89 -6.21
CA TYR A 64 -2.15 -7.01 -7.21
C TYR A 64 -2.82 -7.06 -8.59
N GLU A 65 -3.30 -8.24 -9.03
CA GLU A 65 -3.99 -8.37 -10.32
C GLU A 65 -5.30 -7.58 -10.32
N LEU A 66 -6.10 -7.74 -9.26
CA LEU A 66 -7.37 -7.03 -9.12
C LEU A 66 -7.15 -5.52 -8.94
N MET A 67 -6.12 -5.13 -8.20
CA MET A 67 -5.69 -3.74 -8.05
C MET A 67 -5.39 -3.10 -9.41
N LEU A 68 -4.61 -3.78 -10.28
CA LEU A 68 -4.29 -3.27 -11.61
C LEU A 68 -5.55 -3.15 -12.49
N HIS A 69 -6.50 -4.08 -12.37
CA HIS A 69 -7.79 -3.96 -13.05
C HIS A 69 -8.58 -2.73 -12.59
N ALA A 70 -8.70 -2.51 -11.29
CA ALA A 70 -9.38 -1.33 -10.75
C ALA A 70 -8.67 -0.02 -11.12
N LEU A 71 -7.33 0.00 -11.15
CA LEU A 71 -6.58 1.17 -11.63
C LEU A 71 -6.79 1.43 -13.14
N ALA A 72 -6.90 0.39 -13.96
CA ALA A 72 -7.23 0.57 -15.38
C ALA A 72 -8.61 1.23 -15.55
N ASP A 73 -9.58 0.86 -14.71
CA ASP A 73 -10.91 1.46 -14.71
C ASP A 73 -10.89 2.92 -14.22
N TYR A 74 -10.11 3.19 -13.17
CA TYR A 74 -9.83 4.56 -12.71
C TYR A 74 -9.22 5.42 -13.82
N ILE A 75 -8.18 4.94 -14.49
CA ILE A 75 -7.50 5.67 -15.58
C ILE A 75 -8.46 6.00 -16.72
N ARG A 76 -9.39 5.10 -17.06
CA ARG A 76 -10.37 5.33 -18.13
C ARG A 76 -11.39 6.42 -17.80
N THR A 77 -11.65 6.68 -16.51
CA THR A 77 -12.73 7.57 -16.06
C THR A 77 -12.19 8.90 -15.52
N GLU A 78 -10.96 8.93 -15.01
CA GLU A 78 -10.30 10.14 -14.48
C GLU A 78 -9.92 11.13 -15.58
N LYS A 79 -10.03 12.42 -15.27
CA LYS A 79 -9.71 13.53 -16.19
C LYS A 79 -8.41 14.25 -15.85
N ASP A 80 -7.96 14.17 -14.60
CA ASP A 80 -6.66 14.73 -14.21
C ASP A 80 -5.52 13.90 -14.80
N LYS A 81 -4.88 14.47 -15.83
CA LYS A 81 -3.75 13.84 -16.53
C LYS A 81 -2.57 13.54 -15.63
N THR A 82 -2.35 14.32 -14.56
CA THR A 82 -1.24 14.09 -13.63
C THR A 82 -1.49 12.81 -12.83
N LEU A 83 -2.71 12.63 -12.33
CA LEU A 83 -3.12 11.41 -11.62
C LEU A 83 -3.10 10.21 -12.56
N VAL A 84 -3.65 10.35 -13.77
CA VAL A 84 -3.64 9.31 -14.81
C VAL A 84 -2.21 8.85 -15.10
N ASN A 85 -1.32 9.76 -15.48
CA ASN A 85 0.07 9.41 -15.81
C ASN A 85 0.79 8.71 -14.64
N ARG A 86 0.50 9.11 -13.39
CA ARG A 86 1.11 8.51 -12.21
C ARG A 86 0.68 7.05 -12.01
N PHE A 87 -0.59 6.72 -12.25
CA PHE A 87 -1.07 5.35 -12.15
C PHE A 87 -0.74 4.53 -13.39
N GLU A 88 -0.74 5.12 -14.59
CA GLU A 88 -0.27 4.46 -15.82
C GLU A 88 1.18 3.97 -15.69
N ALA A 89 2.02 4.72 -14.97
CA ALA A 89 3.40 4.32 -14.70
C ALA A 89 3.52 2.99 -13.92
N LEU A 90 2.48 2.55 -13.19
CA LEU A 90 2.47 1.24 -12.51
C LEU A 90 2.33 0.05 -13.49
N PHE A 91 1.86 0.29 -14.71
CA PHE A 91 1.70 -0.74 -15.74
C PHE A 91 2.96 -0.89 -16.61
N SER A 92 3.96 -0.02 -16.39
CA SER A 92 5.24 -0.08 -17.09
C SER A 92 6.05 -1.28 -16.61
N ASN A 93 6.64 -2.02 -17.54
CA ASN A 93 7.65 -3.04 -17.22
C ASN A 93 9.05 -2.45 -16.94
N ALA A 94 9.23 -1.15 -17.16
CA ALA A 94 10.46 -0.44 -16.85
C ALA A 94 10.42 0.08 -15.40
N LEU A 95 11.53 -0.10 -14.68
CA LEU A 95 11.70 0.40 -13.32
C LEU A 95 11.57 1.92 -13.30
N ASP A 96 10.84 2.44 -12.31
CA ASP A 96 10.83 3.87 -12.04
C ASP A 96 12.17 4.34 -11.41
N PRO A 97 12.41 5.65 -11.27
CA PRO A 97 13.66 6.14 -10.69
C PRO A 97 13.92 5.65 -9.25
N VAL A 98 12.89 5.49 -8.41
CA VAL A 98 13.01 5.00 -7.03
C VAL A 98 13.37 3.51 -7.04
N GLU A 99 12.63 2.70 -7.80
CA GLU A 99 12.87 1.27 -7.99
C GLU A 99 14.28 1.02 -8.53
N THR A 100 14.71 1.82 -9.50
CA THR A 100 16.07 1.77 -10.05
C THR A 100 17.14 2.03 -8.98
N ARG A 101 16.89 2.91 -8.00
CA ARG A 101 17.84 3.12 -6.90
C ARG A 101 17.87 1.94 -5.94
N LEU A 102 16.71 1.39 -5.59
CA LEU A 102 16.61 0.22 -4.73
C LEU A 102 17.36 -0.98 -5.34
N THR A 103 17.14 -1.29 -6.62
CA THR A 103 17.79 -2.43 -7.29
C THR A 103 19.29 -2.24 -7.48
N ASN A 104 19.79 -1.00 -7.52
CA ASN A 104 21.21 -0.72 -7.70
C ASN A 104 21.98 -0.60 -6.38
N ILE A 105 21.39 0.03 -5.36
CA ILE A 105 22.09 0.36 -4.12
C ILE A 105 21.97 -0.78 -3.12
N MET A 106 20.77 -1.31 -2.88
CA MET A 106 20.56 -2.31 -1.83
C MET A 106 21.41 -3.58 -2.05
N PRO A 107 21.48 -4.19 -3.25
CA PRO A 107 22.33 -5.37 -3.47
C PRO A 107 23.82 -5.07 -3.30
N LYS A 108 24.28 -3.87 -3.70
CA LYS A 108 25.68 -3.44 -3.48
C LYS A 108 26.04 -3.32 -2.00
N GLN A 109 25.04 -3.06 -1.15
CA GLN A 109 25.20 -3.07 0.31
C GLN A 109 24.91 -4.47 0.93
N GLY A 110 24.93 -5.53 0.13
CA GLY A 110 24.77 -6.91 0.58
C GLY A 110 23.33 -7.30 0.91
N MET A 111 22.33 -6.51 0.51
CA MET A 111 20.94 -6.86 0.75
C MET A 111 20.50 -8.01 -0.15
N ARG A 112 19.81 -8.99 0.44
CA ARG A 112 19.16 -10.11 -0.27
C ARG A 112 18.09 -9.61 -1.24
N LEU A 113 17.98 -10.25 -2.40
CA LEU A 113 17.04 -9.86 -3.46
C LEU A 113 15.58 -9.90 -2.99
N GLU A 114 15.22 -10.84 -2.12
CA GLU A 114 13.86 -10.93 -1.58
C GLU A 114 13.47 -9.69 -0.75
N VAL A 115 14.43 -9.10 -0.03
CA VAL A 115 14.22 -7.87 0.76
C VAL A 115 14.17 -6.64 -0.16
N VAL A 116 14.93 -6.63 -1.25
CA VAL A 116 14.79 -5.60 -2.30
C VAL A 116 13.40 -5.67 -2.94
N GLY A 117 12.92 -6.88 -3.24
CA GLY A 117 11.56 -7.11 -3.71
C GLY A 117 10.50 -6.61 -2.73
N ALA A 118 10.68 -6.82 -1.43
CA ALA A 118 9.80 -6.28 -0.40
C ALA A 118 9.79 -4.73 -0.36
N ALA A 119 10.92 -4.07 -0.61
CA ALA A 119 10.97 -2.61 -0.71
C ALA A 119 10.21 -2.08 -1.95
N ILE A 120 10.33 -2.77 -3.09
CA ILE A 120 9.58 -2.43 -4.31
C ILE A 120 8.08 -2.66 -4.10
N GLN A 121 7.71 -3.77 -3.47
CA GLN A 121 6.33 -4.05 -3.10
C GLN A 121 5.74 -2.94 -2.20
N MET A 122 6.48 -2.54 -1.16
CA MET A 122 6.10 -1.44 -0.28
C MET A 122 5.91 -0.12 -1.04
N TRP A 123 6.76 0.14 -2.05
CA TRP A 123 6.64 1.34 -2.88
C TRP A 123 5.37 1.37 -3.73
N VAL A 124 5.05 0.25 -4.38
CA VAL A 124 3.81 0.10 -5.15
C VAL A 124 2.60 0.28 -4.24
N GLU A 125 2.59 -0.39 -3.10
CA GLU A 125 1.49 -0.33 -2.15
C GLU A 125 1.28 1.09 -1.62
N TYR A 126 2.36 1.79 -1.26
CA TYR A 126 2.31 3.19 -0.83
C TYR A 126 1.70 4.09 -1.92
N ARG A 127 2.20 4.02 -3.15
CA ARG A 127 1.74 4.83 -4.29
C ARG A 127 0.25 4.69 -4.57
N VAL A 128 -0.30 3.48 -4.39
CA VAL A 128 -1.73 3.23 -4.57
C VAL A 128 -2.52 3.68 -3.34
N THR A 129 -2.04 3.34 -2.14
CA THR A 129 -2.71 3.63 -0.86
C THR A 129 -2.95 5.12 -0.62
N ILE A 130 -1.99 5.98 -0.98
CA ILE A 130 -2.12 7.44 -0.83
C ILE A 130 -3.25 8.05 -1.68
N GLY A 131 -3.81 7.29 -2.63
CA GLY A 131 -4.89 7.75 -3.50
C GLY A 131 -4.49 9.03 -4.23
N LYS A 132 -5.35 10.05 -4.24
CA LYS A 132 -5.11 11.31 -4.96
C LYS A 132 -4.13 12.28 -4.25
N ARG A 133 -3.58 11.91 -3.09
CA ARG A 133 -2.61 12.76 -2.37
C ARG A 133 -1.41 13.05 -3.27
N TYR A 134 -0.89 14.29 -3.21
CA TYR A 134 0.29 14.68 -3.96
C TYR A 134 1.50 13.81 -3.57
N LEU A 135 2.25 13.39 -4.58
CA LEU A 135 3.48 12.61 -4.41
C LEU A 135 4.61 13.31 -5.13
N ASP A 136 5.58 13.82 -4.38
CA ASP A 136 6.76 14.46 -4.94
C ASP A 136 7.78 13.40 -5.37
N LEU A 137 7.93 13.22 -6.68
CA LEU A 137 8.93 12.32 -7.28
C LEU A 137 10.18 13.06 -7.78
N SER A 138 10.34 14.36 -7.45
CA SER A 138 11.53 15.14 -7.85
C SER A 138 12.80 14.67 -7.14
N GLN A 139 12.68 14.02 -5.99
CA GLN A 139 13.80 13.49 -5.19
C GLN A 139 13.67 11.97 -4.99
N PRO A 140 13.88 11.16 -6.05
CA PRO A 140 13.70 9.71 -5.98
C PRO A 140 14.68 9.04 -5.02
N ASP A 141 15.88 9.59 -4.86
CA ASP A 141 16.88 9.05 -3.94
C ASP A 141 16.40 9.10 -2.48
N ALA A 142 15.62 10.13 -2.12
CA ALA A 142 15.09 10.29 -0.77
C ALA A 142 14.00 9.24 -0.45
N TRP A 143 13.13 8.94 -1.41
CA TRP A 143 12.15 7.86 -1.29
C TRP A 143 12.81 6.50 -1.24
N ALA A 144 13.80 6.24 -2.10
CA ALA A 144 14.53 4.97 -2.10
C ALA A 144 15.26 4.74 -0.78
N ALA A 145 15.92 5.77 -0.23
CA ALA A 145 16.56 5.70 1.08
C ALA A 145 15.56 5.41 2.22
N ALA A 146 14.37 6.02 2.17
CA ALA A 146 13.32 5.79 3.17
C ALA A 146 12.73 4.38 3.07
N LEU A 147 12.53 3.85 1.87
CA LEU A 147 12.08 2.48 1.65
C LEU A 147 13.12 1.47 2.13
N ASP A 148 14.40 1.68 1.79
CA ASP A 148 15.51 0.86 2.27
C ASP A 148 15.58 0.86 3.80
N TYR A 149 15.49 2.05 4.42
CA TYR A 149 15.43 2.18 5.88
C TYR A 149 14.25 1.40 6.47
N THR A 150 13.06 1.56 5.90
CA THR A 150 11.82 0.97 6.41
C THR A 150 11.85 -0.55 6.31
N VAL A 151 12.24 -1.09 5.16
CA VAL A 151 12.30 -2.55 4.95
C VAL A 151 13.38 -3.20 5.82
N ARG A 152 14.51 -2.50 6.05
CA ARG A 152 15.55 -2.95 7.00
C ARG A 152 15.00 -3.06 8.41
N LYS A 153 14.21 -2.07 8.86
CA LYS A 153 13.57 -2.10 10.18
C LYS A 153 12.58 -3.25 10.31
N VAL A 154 11.77 -3.50 9.28
CA VAL A 154 10.84 -4.65 9.26
C VAL A 154 11.61 -5.96 9.39
N ASN A 155 12.77 -6.09 8.75
CA ASN A 155 13.59 -7.31 8.68
C ASN A 155 14.75 -7.37 9.69
N PHE A 156 14.74 -6.52 10.73
CA PHE A 156 15.79 -6.41 11.75
C PHE A 156 17.23 -6.30 11.21
N GLN A 157 17.41 -5.64 10.07
CA GLN A 157 18.72 -5.37 9.49
C GLN A 157 19.27 -4.06 10.03
N GLU A 158 20.45 -4.10 10.66
CA GLU A 158 21.08 -2.92 11.24
C GLU A 158 21.66 -2.00 10.16
N THR A 159 21.32 -0.72 10.23
CA THR A 159 21.88 0.37 9.41
C THR A 159 21.51 1.69 10.06
N THR A 160 22.40 2.67 9.98
CA THR A 160 22.13 4.02 10.49
C THR A 160 21.59 4.93 9.38
N ILE A 161 20.81 5.96 9.74
CA ILE A 161 20.24 6.88 8.75
C ILE A 161 21.35 7.73 8.10
N GLU A 162 22.42 8.01 8.84
CA GLU A 162 23.63 8.68 8.36
C GLU A 162 24.30 7.89 7.22
N GLN A 163 24.30 6.55 7.30
CA GLN A 163 24.84 5.69 6.25
C GLN A 163 23.95 5.70 5.00
N LEU A 164 22.63 5.59 5.18
CA LEU A 164 21.68 5.66 4.07
C LEU A 164 21.74 7.02 3.36
N ALA A 165 21.81 8.11 4.11
CA ALA A 165 21.98 9.45 3.57
C ALA A 165 23.21 9.55 2.64
N LYS A 166 24.31 8.88 3.00
CA LYS A 166 25.52 8.80 2.17
C LYS A 166 25.31 7.95 0.91
N TRP A 167 24.69 6.77 1.03
CA TRP A 167 24.50 5.87 -0.11
C TRP A 167 23.56 6.44 -1.17
N TYR A 168 22.52 7.15 -0.74
CA TYR A 168 21.51 7.72 -1.62
C TYR A 168 21.74 9.22 -1.88
N HIS A 169 22.81 9.83 -1.37
CA HIS A 169 23.09 11.27 -1.57
C HIS A 169 21.91 12.19 -1.19
N THR A 170 21.26 11.91 -0.06
CA THR A 170 20.11 12.66 0.46
C THR A 170 20.35 13.09 1.91
N SER A 171 19.39 13.78 2.54
CA SER A 171 19.49 14.20 3.93
C SER A 171 18.75 13.27 4.89
N GLU A 172 19.28 13.12 6.09
CA GLU A 172 18.64 12.31 7.14
C GLU A 172 17.23 12.81 7.50
N MET A 173 17.02 14.12 7.45
CA MET A 173 15.73 14.75 7.74
C MET A 173 14.65 14.25 6.77
N ILE A 174 14.95 14.22 5.46
CA ILE A 174 13.99 13.77 4.45
C ILE A 174 13.77 12.26 4.56
N ILE A 175 14.82 11.46 4.83
CA ILE A 175 14.67 10.01 5.08
C ILE A 175 13.68 9.77 6.23
N ARG A 176 13.85 10.46 7.36
CA ARG A 176 12.95 10.33 8.53
C ARG A 176 11.53 10.75 8.21
N SER A 177 11.36 11.85 7.46
CA SER A 177 10.04 12.34 7.04
C SER A 177 9.32 11.33 6.15
N ASN A 178 9.97 10.87 5.09
CA ASN A 178 9.39 9.90 4.15
C ASN A 178 9.15 8.54 4.82
N HIS A 179 10.06 8.10 5.69
CA HIS A 179 9.86 6.90 6.51
C HIS A 179 8.62 7.01 7.40
N ALA A 180 8.43 8.15 8.08
CA ALA A 180 7.25 8.36 8.91
C ALA A 180 5.95 8.35 8.08
N ASP A 181 5.97 8.92 6.87
CA ASP A 181 4.81 8.88 5.97
C ASP A 181 4.54 7.46 5.44
N LEU A 182 5.57 6.68 5.11
CA LEU A 182 5.43 5.26 4.76
C LEU A 182 4.79 4.47 5.90
N VAL A 183 5.35 4.58 7.11
CA VAL A 183 4.88 3.85 8.29
C VAL A 183 3.44 4.20 8.62
N SER A 184 3.09 5.49 8.62
CA SER A 184 1.73 5.94 8.96
C SER A 184 0.70 5.64 7.86
N THR A 185 1.08 5.69 6.59
CA THR A 185 0.14 5.44 5.49
C THR A 185 -0.15 3.95 5.31
N LEU A 186 0.86 3.12 5.50
CA LEU A 186 0.74 1.67 5.31
C LEU A 186 0.50 0.93 6.63
N ASP A 187 0.45 1.64 7.76
CA ASP A 187 0.40 1.09 9.13
C ASP A 187 1.48 0.01 9.37
N ILE A 188 2.72 0.31 8.95
CA ILE A 188 3.83 -0.65 9.00
C ILE A 188 4.23 -0.91 10.45
N MET A 189 4.33 -2.18 10.81
CA MET A 189 4.87 -2.65 12.09
C MET A 189 6.19 -3.42 11.92
N PRO A 190 7.00 -3.55 12.98
CA PRO A 190 8.10 -4.52 12.97
C PRO A 190 7.59 -5.91 12.61
N CYS A 191 8.34 -6.64 11.77
CA CYS A 191 7.95 -7.94 11.23
C CYS A 191 6.60 -7.98 10.48
N ASP A 192 6.16 -6.85 9.91
CA ASP A 192 5.00 -6.82 9.02
C ASP A 192 5.04 -7.94 7.96
N TYR A 193 4.02 -8.81 7.97
CA TYR A 193 3.96 -10.00 7.11
C TYR A 193 4.09 -9.67 5.62
N ARG A 194 3.67 -8.47 5.19
CA ARG A 194 3.77 -8.06 3.78
C ARG A 194 5.22 -7.95 3.34
N TYR A 195 6.12 -7.47 4.21
CA TYR A 195 7.49 -7.10 3.83
C TYR A 195 8.59 -7.86 4.58
N PHE A 196 8.24 -8.67 5.59
CA PHE A 196 9.18 -9.55 6.27
C PHE A 196 9.61 -10.71 5.37
N ARG A 197 10.90 -11.03 5.37
CA ARG A 197 11.56 -12.05 4.53
C ARG A 197 12.57 -12.89 5.31
N GLY A 198 12.51 -12.86 6.64
CA GLY A 198 13.18 -13.84 7.49
C GLY A 198 12.42 -15.17 7.50
N ASP A 199 13.09 -16.23 7.92
CA ASP A 199 12.51 -17.58 7.89
C ASP A 199 11.42 -17.77 8.96
N ASP A 200 11.64 -17.23 10.16
CA ASP A 200 10.70 -17.28 11.28
C ASP A 200 10.22 -15.86 11.61
N ASN A 201 8.93 -15.55 11.42
CA ASN A 201 8.40 -14.24 11.77
C ASN A 201 8.20 -14.16 13.30
N PRO A 202 8.84 -13.23 14.01
CA PRO A 202 8.66 -13.11 15.46
C PRO A 202 7.21 -12.87 15.90
N LEU A 203 6.35 -12.34 15.01
CA LEU A 203 4.93 -12.17 15.28
C LEU A 203 4.17 -13.50 15.37
N ASP A 204 4.64 -14.58 14.72
CA ASP A 204 3.96 -15.89 14.76
C ASP A 204 3.81 -16.38 16.20
N LYS A 205 4.88 -16.28 16.99
CA LYS A 205 4.87 -16.67 18.41
C LYS A 205 3.96 -15.79 19.26
N LEU A 206 3.82 -14.51 18.91
CA LEU A 206 2.91 -13.60 19.60
C LEU A 206 1.45 -13.91 19.28
N VAL A 207 1.15 -14.26 18.03
CA VAL A 207 -0.17 -14.71 17.60
C VAL A 207 -0.54 -16.01 18.30
N GLU A 208 0.36 -17.00 18.33
CA GLU A 208 0.15 -18.25 19.07
C GLU A 208 -0.13 -18.00 20.55
N ALA A 209 0.65 -17.13 21.20
CA ALA A 209 0.44 -16.78 22.60
C ALA A 209 -0.91 -16.08 22.83
N ALA A 210 -1.33 -15.17 21.94
CA ALA A 210 -2.62 -14.50 22.02
C ALA A 210 -3.79 -15.49 21.88
N MET A 211 -3.71 -16.43 20.93
CA MET A 211 -4.73 -17.47 20.76
C MET A 211 -4.85 -18.38 22.00
N MET A 212 -3.71 -18.78 22.59
CA MET A 212 -3.71 -19.56 23.83
C MET A 212 -4.36 -18.81 25.00
N LEU A 213 -4.14 -17.48 25.09
CA LEU A 213 -4.76 -16.64 26.12
C LEU A 213 -6.28 -16.51 25.92
N GLU A 214 -6.74 -16.31 24.68
CA GLU A 214 -8.18 -16.26 24.38
C GLU A 214 -8.90 -17.57 24.71
N ASP A 215 -8.29 -18.72 24.38
CA ASP A 215 -8.84 -20.03 24.71
C ASP A 215 -8.89 -20.27 26.23
N LEU A 216 -7.88 -19.79 26.96
CA LEU A 216 -7.87 -19.85 28.41
C LEU A 216 -8.98 -18.98 29.01
N GLU A 217 -9.19 -17.76 28.50
CA GLU A 217 -10.27 -16.88 28.93
C GLU A 217 -11.65 -17.48 28.67
N LYS A 218 -11.88 -18.11 27.51
CA LYS A 218 -13.14 -18.81 27.21
C LYS A 218 -13.41 -19.92 28.23
N ARG A 219 -12.40 -20.75 28.54
CA ARG A 219 -12.51 -21.81 29.56
C ARG A 219 -12.81 -21.27 30.97
N PHE A 220 -12.32 -20.07 31.32
CA PHE A 220 -12.64 -19.43 32.59
C PHE A 220 -14.03 -18.81 32.63
N ARG A 221 -14.59 -18.37 31.50
CA ARG A 221 -15.96 -17.84 31.41
C ARG A 221 -17.03 -18.93 31.36
N GLU A 222 -16.65 -20.15 30.96
CA GLU A 222 -17.53 -21.33 30.87
C GLU A 222 -17.62 -22.16 32.16
N ASN A 223 -16.80 -21.85 33.19
CA ASN A 223 -16.85 -22.46 34.53
C ASN A 223 -17.40 -21.47 35.57
#